data_AF-A5GRS3-F1
#
_entry.id   AF-A5GRS3-F1
#
_cell.length_a   1.000
_cell.length_b   1.000
_cell.length_c   1.000
_cell.angle_alpha   90.00
_cell.angle_beta   90.00
_cell.angle_gamma   90.00
#
_symmetry.space_group_name_H-M   'P 1'
#
loop_
_entity.id
_entity.type
_entity.pdbx_description
1 polymer ?
#
loop_
_entity_poly.entity_id
_entity_poly.type
_entity_poly.pdbx_seq_one_letter_code
_entity_poly.pdbx_strand_id
1 'polypeptide(L)' 'MGALGVLMAYALLPVLLASLAGLPMSGLDMGKLQQLNQELGRLCSSTPPQEAQRVCQIHARLVNGA' A
#
# COMPACT_ATOMS: atom_id res chain seq x y z
N MET A 1 2.02 23.96 -26.47
CA MET A 1 1.90 23.00 -25.34
C MET A 1 1.18 21.77 -25.88
N GLY A 2 1.91 20.68 -26.14
CA GLY A 2 1.35 19.49 -26.82
C GLY A 2 0.58 18.57 -25.87
N ALA A 3 -0.09 17.56 -26.43
CA ALA A 3 -0.87 16.55 -25.69
C ALA A 3 -0.06 15.88 -24.55
N LEU A 4 1.25 15.72 -24.74
CA LEU A 4 2.16 15.21 -23.70
C LEU A 4 2.22 16.12 -22.46
N GLY A 5 2.19 17.43 -22.65
CA GLY A 5 2.21 18.40 -21.55
C GLY A 5 0.90 18.42 -20.77
N VAL A 6 -0.23 18.19 -21.45
CA VAL A 6 -1.55 18.07 -20.80
C VAL A 6 -1.62 16.81 -19.95
N LEU A 7 -1.15 15.67 -20.47
CA LEU A 7 -1.09 14.40 -19.72
C LEU A 7 -0.23 14.50 -18.46
N MET A 8 0.94 15.13 -18.57
CA MET A 8 1.82 15.34 -17.41
C MET A 8 1.19 16.26 -16.36
N ALA A 9 0.47 17.30 -16.80
CA ALA A 9 -0.24 18.19 -15.87
C ALA A 9 -1.32 17.43 -15.07
N TYR A 10 -2.09 16.56 -15.71
CA TYR A 10 -3.10 15.73 -15.02
C TYR A 10 -2.49 14.74 -14.03
N ALA A 11 -1.29 14.22 -14.29
CA ALA A 11 -0.59 13.33 -13.35
C ALA A 11 -0.05 14.07 -12.12
N LEU A 12 0.39 15.32 -12.29
CA LEU A 12 1.02 16.11 -11.22
C LEU A 12 0.01 16.91 -10.38
N LEU A 13 -1.15 17.26 -10.94
CA LEU A 13 -2.20 17.99 -10.23
C LEU A 13 -2.65 17.30 -8.91
N PRO A 14 -2.97 16.00 -8.86
CA PRO A 14 -3.40 15.33 -7.63
C PRO A 14 -2.28 15.25 -6.58
N VAL A 15 -1.02 15.11 -7.01
CA VAL A 15 0.17 15.12 -6.16
C VAL A 15 0.34 16.50 -5.48
N LEU A 16 0.13 17.57 -6.24
CA LEU A 16 0.19 18.94 -5.76
C LEU A 16 -0.95 19.25 -4.78
N LEU A 17 -2.18 18.81 -5.11
CA LEU A 17 -3.35 18.94 -4.25
C LEU A 17 -3.19 18.19 -2.93
N ALA A 18 -2.63 16.97 -2.95
CA ALA A 18 -2.39 16.20 -1.73
C ALA A 18 -1.36 16.86 -0.81
N SER A 19 -0.29 17.42 -1.38
CA SER A 19 0.73 18.14 -0.62
C SER A 19 0.23 19.46 -0.03
N LEU A 20 -0.59 20.21 -0.77
CA LEU A 20 -1.29 21.41 -0.27
C LEU A 20 -2.28 21.10 0.86
N ALA A 21 -2.94 19.94 0.81
CA ALA A 21 -3.87 19.49 1.85
C ALA A 21 -3.17 19.00 3.13
N GLY A 22 -1.83 19.04 3.20
CA GLY A 22 -1.07 18.51 4.33
C GLY A 22 -1.26 17.01 4.54
N LEU A 23 -1.78 16.30 3.52
CA LEU A 23 -1.81 14.84 3.55
C LEU A 23 -0.36 14.38 3.53
N PRO A 24 0.10 13.65 4.54
CA PRO A 24 1.45 13.13 4.55
C PRO A 24 1.61 12.22 3.33
N MET A 25 2.26 12.75 2.30
CA MET A 25 3.04 11.98 1.33
C MET A 25 4.27 11.36 2.00
N SER A 26 4.34 11.38 3.34
CA SER A 26 4.94 10.33 4.16
C SER A 26 4.20 9.02 3.85
N GLY A 27 4.38 8.57 2.61
CA GLY A 27 3.94 7.28 2.13
C GLY A 27 4.38 6.27 3.18
N LEU A 28 3.48 5.35 3.47
CA LEU A 28 3.73 4.25 4.40
C LEU A 28 5.19 3.83 4.27
N ASP A 29 5.94 3.98 5.36
CA ASP A 29 7.36 3.66 5.39
C ASP A 29 7.51 2.25 4.86
N MET A 30 8.04 2.13 3.63
CA MET A 30 8.03 0.86 2.93
C MET A 30 8.84 -0.19 3.69
N GLY A 31 9.84 0.24 4.47
CA GLY A 31 10.56 -0.64 5.38
C GLY A 31 9.65 -1.19 6.47
N LYS A 32 8.84 -0.34 7.12
CA LYS A 32 7.87 -0.79 8.14
C LYS A 32 6.78 -1.69 7.56
N LEU A 33 6.31 -1.41 6.35
CA LEU A 33 5.34 -2.29 5.68
C LEU A 33 5.94 -3.64 5.32
N GLN A 34 7.18 -3.67 4.82
CA GLN A 34 7.90 -4.91 4.55
C GLN A 34 8.10 -5.71 5.84
N GLN A 35 8.50 -5.05 6.92
CA GLN A 35 8.65 -5.68 8.23
C GLN A 35 7.33 -6.28 8.73
N LEU A 36 6.24 -5.52 8.65
CA LEU A 36 4.90 -5.99 9.02
C LEU A 36 4.48 -7.20 8.17
N ASN A 37 4.72 -7.17 6.86
CA ASN A 37 4.40 -8.28 5.97
C ASN A 37 5.19 -9.55 6.30
N GLN A 38 6.47 -9.43 6.67
CA GLN A 38 7.27 -10.58 7.10
C GLN A 38 6.74 -11.18 8.40
N GLU A 39 6.35 -10.32 9.35
CA GLU A 39 5.80 -10.76 10.64
C GLU A 39 4.44 -11.45 10.48
N LEU A 40 3.56 -10.89 9.64
CA LEU A 40 2.30 -11.54 9.26
C LEU A 40 2.52 -12.87 8.56
N GLY A 41 3.51 -12.95 7.65
CA GLY A 41 3.87 -14.21 6.98
C GLY A 41 4.26 -15.29 7.98
N ARG A 42 5.07 -14.95 9.00
CA ARG A 42 5.43 -15.88 10.08
C ARG A 42 4.22 -16.30 10.91
N LEU A 43 3.38 -15.36 11.34
CA LEU A 43 2.18 -15.66 12.13
C LEU A 43 1.22 -16.58 11.37
N CYS A 44 0.96 -16.26 10.10
CA CYS A 44 0.03 -17.00 9.25
C CYS A 44 0.59 -18.32 8.70
N SER A 45 1.89 -18.59 8.85
CA SER A 45 2.50 -19.88 8.47
C SER A 45 2.11 -21.04 9.41
N SER A 46 1.72 -20.71 10.64
CA SER A 46 1.20 -21.64 11.64
C SER A 46 -0.34 -21.58 11.66
N THR A 47 -1.00 -22.57 12.26
CA THR A 47 -2.47 -22.56 12.43
C THR A 47 -2.88 -21.32 13.26
N PRO A 48 -3.48 -20.28 12.65
CA PRO A 48 -3.81 -19.06 13.37
C PRO A 48 -5.11 -19.24 14.18
N PRO A 49 -5.30 -18.47 15.27
CA PRO A 49 -6.57 -18.44 15.98
C PRO A 49 -7.71 -17.95 15.07
N GLN A 50 -8.96 -18.29 15.38
CA GLN A 50 -10.10 -18.05 14.48
C GLN A 50 -10.27 -16.57 14.13
N GLU A 51 -10.01 -15.68 15.08
CA GLU A 51 -10.12 -14.23 14.94
C GLU A 51 -9.12 -13.67 13.91
N ALA A 52 -7.98 -14.34 13.73
CA ALA A 52 -6.91 -13.92 12.83
C ALA A 52 -7.02 -14.53 11.42
N GLN A 53 -7.89 -15.52 11.20
CA GLN A 53 -8.01 -16.21 9.90
C GLN A 53 -8.30 -15.25 8.75
N ARG A 54 -9.20 -14.27 8.95
CA ARG A 54 -9.54 -13.29 7.92
C ARG A 54 -8.32 -12.45 7.53
N VAL A 55 -7.49 -12.06 8.48
CA VAL A 55 -6.27 -11.28 8.23
C VAL A 55 -5.27 -12.11 7.40
N CYS A 56 -5.07 -13.37 7.77
CA CYS A 56 -4.18 -14.27 7.02
C CYS A 56 -4.67 -14.54 5.59
N GLN A 57 -5.99 -14.67 5.38
CA GLN A 57 -6.56 -14.81 4.05
C GLN A 57 -6.33 -13.56 3.19
N ILE A 58 -6.49 -12.37 3.76
CA ILE A 58 -6.21 -11.11 3.06
C ILE A 58 -4.72 -11.04 2.71
N HIS A 59 -3.83 -11.33 3.66
CA HIS A 59 -2.39 -11.35 3.44
C HIS A 59 -2.00 -12.30 2.31
N ALA A 60 -2.53 -13.52 2.29
CA ALA A 60 -2.27 -14.49 1.23
C ALA A 60 -2.72 -14.00 -0.16
N ARG A 61 -3.88 -13.33 -0.26
CA ARG A 61 -4.35 -12.75 -1.53
C ARG A 61 -3.45 -11.62 -2.02
N LEU A 62 -3.01 -10.76 -1.11
CA LEU A 62 -2.16 -9.61 -1.45
C LEU A 62 -0.76 -10.05 -1.88
N VAL A 63 -0.21 -11.10 -1.25
CA VAL A 63 1.13 -11.61 -1.57
C VAL A 63 1.14 -12.45 -2.85
N ASN A 64 0.12 -13.29 -3.08
CA ASN A 64 0.08 -14.13 -4.26
C ASN A 64 -0.37 -13.39 -5.53
N GLY A 65 -0.85 -12.16 -5.39
CA GLY A 65 -1.55 -11.45 -6.47
C GLY A 65 -2.89 -12.13 -6.76
N ALA A 66 -3.93 -11.34 -7.00
CA ALA A 66 -5.16 -11.88 -7.58
C ALA A 66 -4.91 -12.33 -9.02
#